data_AF-A0ABD2XNP3-F1
#
_entry.id   AF-A0ABD2XNP3-F1
#
_cell.length_a   1.000
_cell.length_b   1.000
_cell.length_c   1.000
_cell.angle_alpha   90.00
_cell.angle_beta   90.00
_cell.angle_gamma   90.00
#
_symmetry.space_group_name_H-M   'P 1'
#
loop_
_entity.id
_entity.type
_entity.pdbx_description
1 polymer ?
#
loop_
_entity_poly.entity_id
_entity_poly.type
_entity_poly.pdbx_seq_one_letter_code
_entity_poly.pdbx_strand_id
1 'polypeptide(L)'
;MFKCHVCRHTSHDLDEHLTHQKNYHSNISKFLYCGFNQCSKSFRNKQILASHLIKAHGFFSEHKIFHQPYKANPNGKFVCSVALCKKEFDNHHLLIKHLKVHIKDGQEIKCPFENCSKSFTIISSFTSHVTKKHKRYEKSDRESLQLNYDNHECHEPHPSDNHEFHEPHPNDINDGTFENHNCQSRQIDDVEESSINDLFLLNVAQFYLKLESEFLLPASTIQYIVTHLKNIHEQGKELFCNQFKEYLRQSNVDPNLIENYCLKLFENNPYAECDNHLMTDYKRKQFYKKNFDYVDPVKEDIDKNENTFFAYVPILETLKKVFADNSVKNELNLNADNKFKANILTDFYDGYVYKNNKFFKNNPNSLKIILY
;
A
#
# COMPACT_ATOMS: atom_id res chain seq x y z
N MET A 1 8.63 -11.06 -16.35
CA MET A 1 9.77 -10.93 -15.42
C MET A 1 9.65 -9.62 -14.69
N PHE A 2 9.52 -9.70 -13.37
CA PHE A 2 9.46 -8.58 -12.44
C PHE A 2 10.82 -8.47 -11.74
N LYS A 3 11.29 -7.26 -11.49
CA LYS A 3 12.56 -6.98 -10.81
C LYS A 3 12.31 -6.14 -9.56
N CYS A 4 12.73 -6.64 -8.40
CA CYS A 4 12.62 -5.90 -7.15
C CYS A 4 13.49 -4.65 -7.18
N HIS A 5 12.89 -3.48 -6.96
CA HIS A 5 13.63 -2.21 -6.92
C HIS A 5 14.52 -2.09 -5.67
N VAL A 6 14.21 -2.83 -4.61
CA VAL A 6 14.95 -2.79 -3.34
C VAL A 6 16.21 -3.65 -3.38
N CYS A 7 16.15 -4.82 -4.00
CA CYS A 7 17.24 -5.80 -3.94
C CYS A 7 17.58 -6.48 -5.27
N ARG A 8 17.02 -5.99 -6.38
CA ARG A 8 17.26 -6.49 -7.75
C ARG A 8 16.88 -7.96 -8.02
N HIS A 9 16.35 -8.71 -7.04
CA HIS A 9 15.77 -10.04 -7.21
C HIS A 9 14.76 -10.07 -8.36
N THR A 10 14.82 -11.11 -9.19
CA THR A 10 13.92 -11.29 -10.32
C THR A 10 12.91 -12.39 -10.04
N SER A 11 11.65 -12.12 -10.38
CA SER A 11 10.54 -13.06 -10.23
C SER A 11 9.86 -13.27 -11.58
N HIS A 12 9.28 -14.44 -11.79
CA HIS A 12 8.70 -14.81 -13.08
C HIS A 12 7.33 -14.16 -13.26
N ASP A 13 6.54 -14.08 -12.20
CA ASP A 13 5.22 -13.45 -12.18
C ASP A 13 5.03 -12.42 -11.04
N LEU A 14 3.86 -11.79 -11.04
CA LEU A 14 3.52 -10.72 -10.09
C LEU A 14 3.33 -11.27 -8.67
N ASP A 15 2.76 -12.47 -8.52
CA ASP A 15 2.47 -13.04 -7.21
C ASP A 15 3.75 -13.47 -6.51
N GLU A 16 4.71 -14.06 -7.23
CA GLU A 16 6.06 -14.33 -6.75
C GLU A 16 6.75 -13.03 -6.31
N HIS A 17 6.68 -11.98 -7.13
CA HIS A 17 7.28 -10.67 -6.83
C HIS A 17 6.68 -10.02 -5.57
N LEU A 18 5.36 -10.05 -5.43
CA LEU A 18 4.67 -9.53 -4.26
C LEU A 18 4.95 -10.38 -3.01
N THR A 19 5.08 -11.69 -3.17
CA THR A 19 5.44 -12.61 -2.09
C THR A 19 6.86 -12.37 -1.62
N HIS A 20 7.81 -12.21 -2.54
CA HIS A 20 9.17 -11.79 -2.24
C HIS A 20 9.19 -10.48 -1.44
N GLN A 21 8.46 -9.45 -1.90
CA GLN A 21 8.39 -8.18 -1.16
C GLN A 21 7.81 -8.32 0.24
N LYS A 22 6.75 -9.12 0.39
CA LYS A 22 6.15 -9.38 1.70
C LYS A 22 7.12 -10.11 2.63
N ASN A 23 7.85 -11.09 2.12
CA ASN A 23 8.66 -11.97 2.95
C ASN A 23 10.00 -11.35 3.35
N TYR A 24 10.63 -10.60 2.45
CA TYR A 24 11.98 -10.07 2.64
C TYR A 24 12.02 -8.57 2.90
N HIS A 25 10.99 -7.82 2.50
CA HIS A 25 10.98 -6.35 2.61
C HIS A 25 9.87 -5.82 3.51
N SER A 26 9.05 -6.64 4.15
CA SER A 26 7.94 -6.16 4.99
C SER A 26 8.41 -5.30 6.18
N ASN A 27 9.61 -5.57 6.71
CA ASN A 27 10.18 -4.71 7.74
C ASN A 27 11.00 -3.53 7.21
N ILE A 28 11.48 -3.63 5.96
CA ILE A 28 12.34 -2.65 5.28
C ILE A 28 11.51 -1.54 4.61
N SER A 29 10.43 -1.90 3.93
CA SER A 29 9.57 -0.96 3.22
C SER A 29 8.09 -1.24 3.52
N LYS A 30 7.36 -0.19 3.89
CA LYS A 30 5.88 -0.21 3.97
C LYS A 30 5.21 -0.09 2.60
N PHE A 31 5.98 0.17 1.54
CA PHE A 31 5.50 0.33 0.18
C PHE A 31 5.71 -0.94 -0.66
N LEU A 32 4.76 -1.18 -1.55
CA LEU A 32 4.83 -2.18 -2.61
C LEU A 32 5.38 -1.55 -3.89
N TYR A 33 6.38 -2.18 -4.48
CA TYR A 33 7.03 -1.71 -5.70
C TYR A 33 6.47 -2.41 -6.93
N CYS A 34 6.32 -1.65 -8.03
CA CYS A 34 5.79 -2.16 -9.30
C CYS A 34 6.59 -3.35 -9.84
N GLY A 35 7.90 -3.20 -9.91
CA GLY A 35 8.83 -4.22 -10.40
C GLY A 35 8.80 -4.46 -11.90
N PHE A 36 8.02 -3.72 -12.69
CA PHE A 36 8.22 -3.70 -14.14
C PHE A 36 9.57 -3.07 -14.49
N ASN A 37 10.18 -3.53 -15.58
CA ASN A 37 11.44 -2.97 -16.07
C ASN A 37 11.29 -1.44 -16.26
N GLN A 38 12.23 -0.68 -15.71
CA GLN A 38 12.24 0.78 -15.71
C GLN A 38 11.06 1.45 -14.96
N CYS A 39 10.33 0.72 -14.12
CA CYS A 39 9.28 1.29 -13.27
C CYS A 39 9.65 1.24 -11.79
N SER A 40 10.14 2.37 -11.27
CA SER A 40 10.50 2.55 -9.84
C SER A 40 9.34 3.07 -8.97
N LYS A 41 8.09 2.93 -9.44
CA LYS A 41 6.92 3.41 -8.71
C LYS A 41 6.61 2.51 -7.51
N SER A 42 6.26 3.15 -6.39
CA SER A 42 5.93 2.51 -5.13
C SER A 42 4.51 2.89 -4.67
N PHE A 43 3.85 2.00 -3.94
CA PHE A 43 2.41 2.09 -3.61
C PHE A 43 2.14 1.65 -2.19
N ARG A 44 1.17 2.29 -1.53
CA ARG A 44 0.83 1.99 -0.12
C ARG A 44 0.03 0.70 0.05
N ASN A 45 -0.65 0.22 -1.00
CA ASN A 45 -1.47 -0.99 -0.92
C ASN A 45 -1.61 -1.68 -2.29
N LYS A 46 -2.10 -2.93 -2.24
CA LYS A 46 -2.26 -3.79 -3.42
C LYS A 46 -3.27 -3.22 -4.43
N GLN A 47 -4.30 -2.51 -3.98
CA GLN A 47 -5.35 -1.98 -4.85
C GLN A 47 -4.83 -0.85 -5.75
N ILE A 48 -4.04 0.07 -5.21
CA ILE A 48 -3.44 1.17 -5.97
C ILE A 48 -2.37 0.63 -6.92
N LEU A 49 -1.54 -0.32 -6.46
CA LEU A 49 -0.60 -1.01 -7.33
C LEU A 49 -1.34 -1.69 -8.49
N ALA A 50 -2.40 -2.47 -8.24
CA ALA A 50 -3.16 -3.13 -9.30
C ALA A 50 -3.74 -2.13 -10.32
N SER A 51 -4.24 -0.98 -9.85
CA SER A 51 -4.69 0.11 -10.72
C SER A 51 -3.55 0.67 -11.59
N HIS A 52 -2.37 0.86 -11.01
CA HIS A 52 -1.18 1.28 -11.74
C HIS A 52 -0.75 0.24 -12.78
N LEU A 53 -0.67 -1.04 -12.40
CA LEU A 53 -0.27 -2.13 -13.30
C LEU A 53 -1.20 -2.21 -14.53
N ILE A 54 -2.51 -2.02 -14.33
CA ILE A 54 -3.47 -1.96 -15.44
C ILE A 54 -3.24 -0.72 -16.31
N LYS A 55 -3.12 0.47 -15.70
CA LYS A 55 -3.09 1.73 -16.45
C LYS A 55 -1.76 2.01 -17.16
N ALA A 56 -0.65 1.65 -16.52
CA ALA A 56 0.69 1.98 -16.98
C ALA A 56 1.38 0.83 -17.72
N HIS A 57 1.01 -0.42 -17.40
CA HIS A 57 1.65 -1.61 -17.96
C HIS A 57 0.68 -2.54 -18.69
N GLY A 58 -0.61 -2.18 -18.80
CA GLY A 58 -1.62 -3.01 -19.47
C GLY A 58 -1.76 -4.40 -18.84
N PHE A 59 -1.38 -4.56 -17.57
CA PHE A 59 -1.37 -5.87 -16.90
C PHE A 59 -2.80 -6.24 -16.49
N PHE A 60 -3.43 -7.13 -17.26
CA PHE A 60 -4.75 -7.68 -16.97
C PHE A 60 -4.59 -9.09 -16.37
N SER A 61 -5.03 -9.27 -15.13
CA SER A 61 -5.16 -10.62 -14.55
C SER A 61 -6.25 -11.37 -15.32
N GLU A 62 -5.95 -12.61 -15.73
CA GLU A 62 -6.78 -13.49 -16.56
C GLU A 62 -8.17 -13.80 -15.96
N HIS A 63 -8.43 -13.42 -14.70
CA HIS A 63 -9.65 -13.75 -13.95
C HIS A 63 -10.67 -12.61 -13.78
N LYS A 64 -10.78 -11.65 -14.72
CA LYS A 64 -11.95 -10.75 -14.76
C LYS A 64 -12.94 -11.19 -15.83
N ILE A 65 -13.99 -11.89 -15.38
CA ILE A 65 -15.21 -12.16 -16.16
C ILE A 65 -15.73 -10.82 -16.68
N PHE A 66 -15.70 -10.63 -18.00
CA PHE A 66 -16.35 -9.52 -18.66
C PHE A 66 -17.86 -9.75 -18.56
N HIS A 67 -18.56 -8.97 -17.74
CA HIS A 67 -20.01 -8.97 -17.72
C HIS A 67 -20.51 -8.27 -18.98
N GLN A 68 -21.05 -9.04 -19.93
CA GLN A 68 -21.73 -8.50 -21.10
C GLN A 68 -23.13 -7.99 -20.70
N PRO A 69 -23.70 -6.97 -21.38
CA PRO A 69 -25.08 -6.56 -21.20
C PRO A 69 -26.02 -7.73 -21.56
N TYR A 70 -27.24 -7.74 -21.03
CA TYR A 70 -28.29 -8.64 -21.54
C TYR A 70 -28.35 -8.55 -23.08
N LYS A 71 -28.44 -9.70 -23.75
CA LYS A 71 -28.65 -9.71 -25.21
C LYS A 71 -29.96 -8.98 -25.54
N ALA A 72 -29.89 -8.07 -26.49
CA ALA A 72 -31.09 -7.45 -27.05
C ALA A 72 -32.02 -8.55 -27.60
N ASN A 73 -33.32 -8.27 -27.58
CA ASN A 73 -34.31 -9.16 -28.18
C ASN A 73 -34.04 -9.32 -29.70
N PRO A 74 -34.72 -10.25 -30.41
CA PRO A 74 -34.51 -10.46 -31.85
C PRO A 74 -34.67 -9.20 -32.72
N ASN A 75 -35.32 -8.16 -32.19
CA ASN A 75 -35.55 -6.87 -32.83
C ASN A 75 -34.53 -5.79 -32.43
N GLY A 76 -33.45 -6.15 -31.71
CA GLY A 76 -32.38 -5.23 -31.32
C GLY A 76 -32.71 -4.33 -30.12
N LYS A 77 -33.79 -4.60 -29.37
CA LYS A 77 -34.21 -3.78 -28.22
C LYS A 77 -33.93 -4.45 -26.87
N PHE A 78 -33.64 -3.63 -25.86
CA PHE A 78 -33.43 -4.04 -24.47
C PHE A 78 -34.74 -3.96 -23.68
N VAL A 79 -35.18 -5.08 -23.10
CA VAL A 79 -36.49 -5.18 -22.42
C VAL A 79 -36.31 -5.09 -20.91
N CYS A 80 -37.23 -4.41 -20.21
CA CYS A 80 -37.24 -4.38 -18.76
C CYS A 80 -37.48 -5.79 -18.16
N SER A 81 -36.70 -6.16 -17.15
CA SER A 81 -36.77 -7.49 -16.51
C SER A 81 -37.83 -7.60 -15.40
N VAL A 82 -38.62 -6.55 -15.16
CA VAL A 82 -39.67 -6.53 -14.13
C VAL A 82 -40.94 -7.17 -14.69
N ALA A 83 -41.52 -8.13 -13.97
CA ALA A 83 -42.58 -9.05 -14.47
C ALA A 83 -43.84 -8.39 -15.07
N LEU A 84 -44.09 -7.10 -14.77
CA LEU A 84 -45.23 -6.33 -15.28
C LEU A 84 -44.82 -5.14 -16.16
N CYS A 85 -43.52 -4.91 -16.36
CA CYS A 85 -43.02 -3.84 -17.20
C CYS A 85 -42.58 -4.39 -18.55
N LYS A 86 -43.34 -4.09 -19.61
CA LYS A 86 -43.04 -4.49 -20.99
C LYS A 86 -42.34 -3.39 -21.79
N LYS A 87 -41.67 -2.45 -21.12
CA LYS A 87 -40.98 -1.35 -21.81
C LYS A 87 -39.72 -1.86 -22.49
N GLU A 88 -39.56 -1.46 -23.74
CA GLU A 88 -38.40 -1.76 -24.56
C GLU A 88 -37.61 -0.48 -24.81
N PHE A 89 -36.28 -0.61 -24.88
CA PHE A 89 -35.36 0.51 -25.02
C PHE A 89 -34.37 0.22 -26.13
N ASP A 90 -34.05 1.25 -26.92
CA ASP A 90 -33.13 1.11 -28.05
C ASP A 90 -31.67 1.03 -27.60
N ASN A 91 -31.37 1.41 -26.35
CA ASN A 91 -30.04 1.26 -25.77
C ASN A 91 -30.08 0.85 -24.30
N HIS A 92 -28.95 0.33 -23.82
CA HIS A 92 -28.80 -0.18 -22.46
C HIS A 92 -28.83 0.94 -21.41
N HIS A 93 -28.35 2.14 -21.76
CA HIS A 93 -28.38 3.31 -20.90
C HIS A 93 -29.80 3.72 -20.51
N LEU A 94 -30.73 3.74 -21.47
CA LEU A 94 -32.14 4.05 -21.26
C LEU A 94 -32.80 2.97 -20.38
N LEU A 95 -32.44 1.70 -20.56
CA LEU A 95 -32.86 0.63 -19.66
C LEU A 95 -32.36 0.86 -18.22
N ILE A 96 -31.09 1.19 -18.01
CA ILE A 96 -30.54 1.49 -16.66
C ILE A 96 -31.27 2.68 -16.03
N LYS A 97 -31.53 3.75 -16.81
CA LYS A 97 -32.28 4.92 -16.33
C LYS A 97 -33.70 4.55 -15.93
N HIS A 98 -34.38 3.74 -16.74
CA HIS A 98 -35.72 3.25 -16.46
C HIS A 98 -35.78 2.37 -15.22
N LEU A 99 -34.82 1.48 -15.01
CA LEU A 99 -34.77 0.61 -13.83
C LEU A 99 -34.66 1.39 -12.50
N LYS A 100 -34.07 2.60 -12.52
CA LYS A 100 -34.08 3.49 -11.34
C LYS A 100 -35.49 3.95 -10.97
N VAL A 101 -36.42 4.02 -11.93
CA VAL A 101 -37.84 4.34 -11.67
C VAL A 101 -38.50 3.22 -10.87
N HIS A 102 -38.28 1.96 -11.27
CA HIS A 102 -38.78 0.81 -10.50
C HIS A 102 -38.27 0.78 -9.06
N ILE A 103 -37.01 1.16 -8.84
CA ILE A 103 -36.48 1.29 -7.48
C ILE A 103 -37.16 2.43 -6.71
N LYS A 104 -37.45 3.57 -7.36
CA LYS A 104 -38.23 4.66 -6.73
C LYS A 104 -39.64 4.21 -6.34
N ASP A 105 -40.24 3.34 -7.15
CA ASP A 105 -41.56 2.76 -6.90
C ASP A 105 -41.53 1.61 -5.86
N GLY A 106 -40.41 1.43 -5.16
CA GLY A 106 -40.23 0.44 -4.10
C GLY A 106 -40.02 -0.99 -4.59
N GLN A 107 -39.78 -1.20 -5.88
CA GLN A 107 -39.60 -2.53 -6.45
C GLN A 107 -38.14 -2.97 -6.44
N GLU A 108 -37.92 -4.25 -6.12
CA GLU A 108 -36.61 -4.89 -6.25
C GLU A 108 -36.31 -5.16 -7.74
N ILE A 109 -35.18 -4.61 -8.22
CA ILE A 109 -34.70 -4.84 -9.58
C ILE A 109 -33.47 -5.75 -9.59
N LYS A 110 -33.31 -6.54 -10.65
CA LYS A 110 -32.07 -7.29 -10.91
C LYS A 110 -31.12 -6.50 -11.80
N CYS A 111 -29.82 -6.74 -11.65
CA CYS A 111 -28.80 -6.13 -12.49
C CYS A 111 -29.00 -6.51 -13.97
N PRO A 112 -29.03 -5.54 -14.91
CA PRO A 112 -29.27 -5.80 -16.33
C PRO A 112 -28.03 -6.31 -17.10
N PHE A 113 -27.11 -7.02 -16.44
CA PHE A 113 -25.87 -7.54 -17.03
C PHE A 113 -25.80 -9.07 -16.89
N GLU A 114 -25.40 -9.75 -17.97
CA GLU A 114 -25.20 -11.19 -18.02
C GLU A 114 -24.19 -11.63 -16.96
N ASN A 115 -24.48 -12.77 -16.33
CA ASN A 115 -23.71 -13.32 -15.20
C ASN A 115 -23.67 -12.39 -13.96
N CYS A 116 -24.56 -11.39 -13.84
CA CYS A 116 -24.72 -10.58 -12.65
C CYS A 116 -26.06 -10.82 -11.95
N SER A 117 -26.07 -11.66 -10.91
CA SER A 117 -27.28 -12.05 -10.18
C SER A 117 -27.66 -11.11 -9.03
N LYS A 118 -27.11 -9.88 -8.98
CA LYS A 118 -27.37 -8.95 -7.87
C LYS A 118 -28.69 -8.21 -8.05
N SER A 119 -29.45 -8.12 -6.97
CA SER A 119 -30.67 -7.32 -6.89
C SER A 119 -30.50 -6.08 -6.04
N PHE A 120 -31.33 -5.06 -6.28
CA PHE A 120 -31.28 -3.78 -5.61
C PHE A 120 -32.67 -3.22 -5.35
N THR A 121 -32.88 -2.71 -4.14
CA THR A 121 -34.05 -1.95 -3.70
C THR A 121 -33.72 -0.47 -3.43
N ILE A 122 -32.45 -0.08 -3.62
CA ILE A 122 -31.93 1.27 -3.34
C ILE A 122 -31.12 1.78 -4.54
N ILE A 123 -31.43 3.01 -4.99
CA ILE A 123 -30.87 3.62 -6.21
C ILE A 123 -29.36 3.86 -6.10
N SER A 124 -28.89 4.31 -4.93
CA SER A 124 -27.47 4.58 -4.68
C SER A 124 -26.64 3.30 -4.77
N SER A 125 -27.15 2.21 -4.20
CA SER A 125 -26.54 0.87 -4.26
C SER A 125 -26.48 0.33 -5.69
N PHE A 126 -27.58 0.47 -6.45
CA PHE A 126 -27.63 0.08 -7.85
C PHE A 126 -26.64 0.90 -8.72
N THR A 127 -26.65 2.22 -8.57
CA THR A 127 -25.79 3.12 -9.35
C THR A 127 -24.31 2.86 -9.03
N SER A 128 -23.95 2.74 -7.75
CA SER A 128 -22.57 2.44 -7.35
C SER A 128 -22.10 1.09 -7.89
N HIS A 129 -22.98 0.09 -7.88
CA HIS A 129 -22.68 -1.23 -8.44
C HIS A 129 -22.40 -1.16 -9.95
N VAL A 130 -23.29 -0.53 -10.72
CA VAL A 130 -23.14 -0.39 -12.18
C VAL A 130 -21.85 0.35 -12.53
N THR A 131 -21.59 1.50 -11.89
CA THR A 131 -20.37 2.29 -12.18
C THR A 131 -19.08 1.59 -11.77
N LYS A 132 -19.07 0.82 -10.68
CA LYS A 132 -17.86 0.14 -10.19
C LYS A 132 -17.57 -1.18 -10.89
N LYS A 133 -18.61 -1.93 -11.27
CA LYS A 133 -18.47 -3.29 -11.81
C LYS A 133 -18.63 -3.36 -13.33
N HIS A 134 -19.31 -2.37 -13.94
CA HIS A 134 -19.63 -2.36 -15.38
C HIS A 134 -19.10 -1.10 -16.11
N LYS A 135 -18.08 -0.44 -15.54
CA LYS A 135 -17.51 0.86 -15.95
C LYS A 135 -17.16 1.02 -17.44
N ARG A 136 -16.88 -0.06 -18.17
CA ARG A 136 -16.48 0.00 -19.59
C ARG A 136 -17.67 0.22 -20.55
N TYR A 137 -18.91 -0.04 -20.13
CA TYR A 137 -20.09 0.13 -21.00
C TYR A 137 -20.70 1.54 -20.97
N GLU A 138 -20.55 2.31 -19.89
CA GLU A 138 -21.04 3.70 -19.87
C GLU A 138 -20.24 4.65 -20.79
N LYS A 139 -19.06 4.22 -21.27
CA LYS A 139 -18.19 5.03 -22.12
C LYS A 139 -18.41 4.83 -23.63
N SER A 140 -18.89 3.66 -24.08
CA SER A 140 -19.10 3.40 -25.52
C SER A 140 -20.30 4.15 -26.10
N ASP A 141 -21.35 4.36 -25.32
CA ASP A 141 -22.61 4.88 -25.85
C ASP A 141 -22.72 6.41 -25.77
N ARG A 142 -21.85 7.08 -24.99
CA ARG A 142 -21.77 8.55 -24.96
C ARG A 142 -21.25 9.14 -26.28
N GLU A 143 -20.43 8.41 -27.01
CA GLU A 143 -19.89 8.84 -28.31
C GLU A 143 -20.91 8.65 -29.46
N SER A 144 -22.07 8.02 -29.19
CA SER A 144 -23.08 7.68 -30.20
C SER A 144 -24.28 8.65 -30.28
N LEU A 145 -24.36 9.67 -29.41
CA LEU A 145 -25.60 10.47 -29.21
C LEU A 145 -25.43 11.98 -29.46
N GLN A 146 -24.52 12.38 -30.34
CA GLN A 146 -24.33 13.79 -30.71
C GLN A 146 -24.91 14.18 -32.08
N LEU A 147 -25.87 13.41 -32.58
CA LEU A 147 -26.67 13.79 -33.75
C LEU A 147 -28.15 13.53 -33.46
N ASN A 148 -28.95 14.58 -33.68
CA ASN A 148 -30.42 14.66 -33.70
C ASN A 148 -31.10 15.10 -32.39
N TYR A 149 -31.01 16.41 -32.16
CA TYR A 149 -32.14 17.18 -31.63
C TYR A 149 -33.15 17.36 -32.78
N ASP A 150 -34.41 16.98 -32.57
CA ASP A 150 -35.56 17.84 -32.87
C ASP A 150 -36.88 17.25 -32.37
N ASN A 151 -37.61 18.10 -31.66
CA ASN A 151 -39.07 18.18 -31.51
C ASN A 151 -39.86 16.89 -31.22
N HIS A 152 -40.26 16.73 -29.95
CA HIS A 152 -41.68 16.63 -29.62
C HIS A 152 -41.92 16.89 -28.12
N GLU A 153 -42.60 18.00 -27.84
CA GLU A 153 -43.19 18.34 -26.54
C GLU A 153 -44.30 17.34 -26.17
N CYS A 154 -44.32 16.87 -24.93
CA CYS A 154 -45.54 16.34 -24.31
C CYS A 154 -45.61 16.74 -22.83
N HIS A 155 -46.56 17.61 -22.56
CA HIS A 155 -47.07 18.14 -21.31
C HIS A 155 -47.08 17.23 -20.07
N GLU A 156 -46.67 17.81 -18.95
CA GLU A 156 -47.09 17.40 -17.60
C GLU A 156 -48.54 17.80 -17.29
N PRO A 157 -49.16 17.12 -16.31
CA PRO A 157 -50.10 17.76 -15.41
C PRO A 157 -49.67 17.63 -13.93
N HIS A 158 -49.48 18.78 -13.27
CA HIS A 158 -49.56 18.93 -11.80
C HIS A 158 -50.95 19.47 -11.42
N PRO A 159 -51.54 19.03 -10.28
CA PRO A 159 -51.57 19.83 -9.02
C PRO A 159 -51.52 18.93 -7.75
N SER A 160 -51.39 19.33 -6.49
CA SER A 160 -51.02 20.52 -5.70
C SER A 160 -50.75 20.03 -4.26
N ASP A 161 -50.02 20.84 -3.49
CA ASP A 161 -49.94 20.91 -2.02
C ASP A 161 -48.93 20.07 -1.20
N ASN A 162 -47.81 20.75 -0.92
CA ASN A 162 -47.23 21.06 0.40
C ASN A 162 -46.94 19.94 1.41
N HIS A 163 -45.67 19.55 1.51
CA HIS A 163 -44.95 19.58 2.79
C HIS A 163 -43.44 19.75 2.57
N GLU A 164 -42.89 20.79 3.19
CA GLU A 164 -41.46 21.10 3.24
C GLU A 164 -40.66 20.03 4.00
N PHE A 165 -39.59 19.55 3.39
CA PHE A 165 -38.36 19.17 4.09
C PHE A 165 -37.18 19.62 3.23
N HIS A 166 -36.49 20.65 3.70
CA HIS A 166 -35.20 21.09 3.17
C HIS A 166 -34.13 20.07 3.58
N GLU A 167 -33.59 19.32 2.62
CA GLU A 167 -32.33 18.59 2.78
C GLU A 167 -31.43 18.80 1.54
N PRO A 168 -30.09 18.76 1.71
CA PRO A 168 -29.15 19.42 0.82
C PRO A 168 -29.01 18.71 -0.53
N HIS A 169 -28.94 19.51 -1.60
CA HIS A 169 -28.60 19.07 -2.94
C HIS A 169 -27.25 18.32 -2.98
N PRO A 170 -27.17 17.05 -3.42
CA PRO A 170 -25.91 16.38 -3.66
C PRO A 170 -25.45 16.69 -5.09
N ASN A 171 -25.09 17.95 -5.34
CA ASN A 171 -24.37 18.34 -6.55
C ASN A 171 -23.07 19.11 -6.29
N ASP A 172 -22.63 19.22 -5.05
CA ASP A 172 -21.24 19.57 -4.73
C ASP A 172 -20.39 18.31 -4.54
N ILE A 173 -20.32 17.48 -5.58
CA ILE A 173 -19.08 16.75 -5.83
C ILE A 173 -18.37 17.54 -6.91
N ASN A 174 -17.67 18.55 -6.40
CA ASN A 174 -16.52 19.16 -7.01
C ASN A 174 -15.78 18.10 -7.84
N ASP A 175 -15.57 18.42 -9.12
CA ASP A 175 -14.60 17.79 -10.00
C ASP A 175 -13.19 18.08 -9.43
N GLY A 176 -12.95 17.52 -8.24
CA GLY A 176 -11.64 17.34 -7.69
C GLY A 176 -10.99 16.27 -8.54
N THR A 177 -10.22 16.73 -9.53
CA THR A 177 -8.89 16.18 -9.80
C THR A 177 -8.50 15.25 -8.65
N PHE A 178 -8.51 13.94 -8.89
CA PHE A 178 -7.95 13.01 -7.92
C PHE A 178 -6.48 13.37 -7.85
N GLU A 179 -6.16 14.25 -6.89
CA GLU A 179 -4.82 14.66 -6.60
C GLU A 179 -4.03 13.40 -6.34
N ASN A 180 -3.09 13.27 -7.26
CA ASN A 180 -1.94 12.41 -7.32
C ASN A 180 -1.19 12.39 -5.98
N HIS A 181 -1.70 11.70 -4.97
CA HIS A 181 -1.00 11.56 -3.70
C HIS A 181 -0.36 10.18 -3.56
N ASN A 182 0.98 10.26 -3.61
CA ASN A 182 2.00 9.29 -3.20
C ASN A 182 2.43 8.18 -4.18
N CYS A 183 2.73 8.57 -5.42
CA CYS A 183 3.73 7.87 -6.23
C CYS A 183 5.12 8.50 -5.98
N GLN A 184 5.82 8.06 -4.93
CA GLN A 184 7.20 8.51 -4.70
C GLN A 184 8.17 7.61 -5.47
N SER A 185 8.93 8.20 -6.39
CA SER A 185 10.11 7.59 -6.98
C SER A 185 11.25 7.64 -5.96
N ARG A 186 11.50 6.54 -5.25
CA ARG A 186 12.74 6.42 -4.47
C ARG A 186 13.87 6.06 -5.44
N GLN A 187 14.77 7.01 -5.69
CA GLN A 187 16.09 6.68 -6.21
C GLN A 187 16.85 6.01 -5.06
N ILE A 188 17.05 4.70 -5.19
CA ILE A 188 17.98 3.97 -4.33
C ILE A 188 19.23 3.85 -5.20
N ASP A 189 20.29 4.54 -4.79
CA ASP A 189 21.60 4.49 -5.43
C ASP A 189 22.09 3.03 -5.52
N ASP A 190 22.90 2.74 -6.53
CA ASP A 190 23.32 1.41 -6.98
C ASP A 190 23.49 0.36 -5.87
N VAL A 191 22.42 -0.38 -5.60
CA VAL A 191 22.44 -1.53 -4.68
C VAL A 191 23.18 -2.67 -5.37
N GLU A 192 24.39 -2.99 -4.91
CA GLU A 192 25.04 -4.26 -5.21
C GLU A 192 24.05 -5.41 -5.00
N GLU A 193 24.08 -6.40 -5.87
CA GLU A 193 23.15 -7.54 -5.78
C GLU A 193 23.36 -8.26 -4.43
N SER A 194 22.48 -7.97 -3.47
CA SER A 194 22.58 -8.53 -2.12
C SER A 194 22.06 -9.96 -2.12
N SER A 195 22.78 -10.85 -1.43
CA SER A 195 22.37 -12.25 -1.32
C SER A 195 21.00 -12.32 -0.64
N ILE A 196 20.19 -13.32 -1.02
CA ILE A 196 18.92 -13.61 -0.34
C ILE A 196 19.13 -13.79 1.17
N ASN A 197 20.27 -14.34 1.57
CA ASN A 197 20.65 -14.49 2.98
C ASN A 197 20.89 -13.14 3.67
N ASP A 198 21.52 -12.18 2.99
CA ASP A 198 21.76 -10.83 3.52
C ASP A 198 20.43 -10.09 3.71
N LEU A 199 19.51 -10.23 2.75
CA LEU A 199 18.16 -9.65 2.85
C LEU A 199 17.37 -10.25 4.00
N PHE A 200 17.46 -11.57 4.18
CA PHE A 200 16.84 -12.24 5.32
C PHE A 200 17.40 -11.71 6.64
N LEU A 201 18.73 -11.60 6.75
CA LEU A 201 19.40 -11.08 7.94
C LEU A 201 18.98 -9.63 8.25
N LEU A 202 18.95 -8.76 7.23
CA LEU A 202 18.50 -7.37 7.36
C LEU A 202 17.03 -7.29 7.82
N ASN A 203 16.16 -8.12 7.25
CA ASN A 203 14.75 -8.16 7.61
C ASN A 203 14.54 -8.60 9.07
N VAL A 204 15.27 -9.62 9.53
CA VAL A 204 15.23 -10.09 10.93
C VAL A 204 15.81 -9.04 11.88
N ALA A 205 16.92 -8.41 11.52
CA ALA A 205 17.50 -7.31 12.30
C ALA A 205 16.51 -6.15 12.47
N GLN A 206 15.81 -5.77 11.40
CA GLN A 206 14.83 -4.68 11.46
C GLN A 206 13.56 -5.08 12.23
N PHE A 207 13.15 -6.34 12.18
CA PHE A 207 12.11 -6.87 13.05
C PHE A 207 12.48 -6.71 14.53
N TYR A 208 13.69 -7.12 14.93
CA TYR A 208 14.15 -6.96 16.32
C TYR A 208 14.29 -5.49 16.73
N LEU A 209 14.79 -4.62 15.83
CA LEU A 209 14.87 -3.19 16.11
C LEU A 209 13.49 -2.58 16.35
N LYS A 210 12.47 -2.95 15.56
CA LYS A 210 11.09 -2.48 15.80
C LYS A 210 10.54 -2.93 17.14
N LEU A 211 10.79 -4.17 17.56
CA LEU A 211 10.41 -4.64 18.90
C LEU A 211 11.00 -3.75 20.00
N GLU A 212 12.26 -3.31 19.83
CA GLU A 212 12.94 -2.43 20.78
C GLU A 212 12.44 -0.98 20.71
N SER A 213 12.32 -0.40 19.51
CA SER A 213 12.13 1.04 19.33
C SER A 213 10.67 1.47 19.12
N GLU A 214 9.84 0.62 18.52
CA GLU A 214 8.44 0.92 18.22
C GLU A 214 7.51 0.33 19.29
N PHE A 215 7.79 -0.90 19.72
CA PHE A 215 7.00 -1.59 20.75
C PHE A 215 7.58 -1.46 22.17
N LEU A 216 8.74 -0.80 22.31
CA LEU A 216 9.40 -0.50 23.58
C LEU A 216 9.61 -1.74 24.46
N LEU A 217 9.86 -2.90 23.84
CA LEU A 217 10.09 -4.14 24.57
C LEU A 217 11.48 -4.10 25.26
N PRO A 218 11.57 -4.52 26.53
CA PRO A 218 12.86 -4.63 27.22
C PRO A 218 13.82 -5.57 26.49
N ALA A 219 15.13 -5.27 26.57
CA ALA A 219 16.18 -6.09 25.95
C ALA A 219 16.12 -7.56 26.42
N SER A 220 15.74 -7.81 27.67
CA SER A 220 15.53 -9.16 28.22
C SER A 220 14.36 -9.89 27.53
N THR A 221 13.26 -9.20 27.26
CA THR A 221 12.11 -9.73 26.54
C THR A 221 12.47 -10.06 25.10
N ILE A 222 13.21 -9.18 24.42
CA ILE A 222 13.69 -9.44 23.06
C ILE A 222 14.65 -10.63 23.06
N GLN A 223 15.54 -10.72 24.06
CA GLN A 223 16.45 -11.85 24.18
C GLN A 223 15.71 -13.18 24.35
N TYR A 224 14.62 -13.20 25.13
CA TYR A 224 13.74 -14.35 25.24
C TYR A 224 13.14 -14.72 23.87
N ILE A 225 12.58 -13.75 23.14
CA ILE A 225 12.01 -13.96 21.79
C ILE A 225 13.06 -14.55 20.83
N VAL A 226 14.24 -13.94 20.74
CA VAL A 226 15.33 -14.40 19.86
C VAL A 226 15.72 -15.84 20.18
N THR A 227 15.89 -16.16 21.46
CA THR A 227 16.25 -17.51 21.91
C THR A 227 15.19 -18.54 21.54
N HIS A 228 13.91 -18.20 21.75
CA HIS A 228 12.81 -19.11 21.41
C HIS A 228 12.61 -19.27 19.91
N LEU A 229 12.78 -18.21 19.11
CA LEU A 229 12.74 -18.31 17.65
C LEU A 229 13.83 -19.23 17.12
N LYS A 230 15.06 -19.13 17.65
CA LYS A 230 16.14 -20.07 17.34
C LYS A 230 15.74 -21.51 17.69
N ASN A 231 15.23 -21.75 18.89
CA ASN A 231 14.86 -23.09 19.32
C ASN A 231 13.75 -23.69 18.44
N ILE A 232 12.74 -22.89 18.08
CA ILE A 232 11.67 -23.31 17.16
C ILE A 232 12.25 -23.65 15.78
N HIS A 233 13.18 -22.85 15.28
CA HIS A 233 13.84 -23.12 14.00
C HIS A 233 14.66 -24.41 14.03
N GLU A 234 15.47 -24.63 15.07
CA GLU A 234 16.27 -25.86 15.20
C GLU A 234 15.37 -27.10 15.35
N GLN A 235 14.28 -27.02 16.11
CA GLN A 235 13.29 -28.10 16.20
C GLN A 235 12.62 -28.37 14.85
N GLY A 236 12.22 -27.31 14.13
CA GLY A 236 11.66 -27.44 12.79
C GLY A 236 12.63 -28.12 11.84
N LYS A 237 13.90 -27.70 11.84
CA LYS A 237 14.98 -28.32 11.06
C LYS A 237 15.12 -29.80 11.37
N GLU A 238 15.15 -30.18 12.64
CA GLU A 238 15.25 -31.59 13.05
C GLU A 238 14.05 -32.41 12.55
N LEU A 239 12.83 -31.90 12.73
CA LEU A 239 11.60 -32.55 12.27
C LEU A 239 11.59 -32.75 10.75
N PHE A 240 11.92 -31.71 9.98
CA PHE A 240 11.98 -31.79 8.52
C PHE A 240 13.11 -32.73 8.05
N CYS A 241 14.28 -32.66 8.68
CA CYS A 241 15.37 -33.62 8.43
C CYS A 241 14.89 -35.05 8.61
N ASN A 242 14.24 -35.35 9.74
CA ASN A 242 13.78 -36.70 10.05
C ASN A 242 12.74 -37.18 9.04
N GLN A 243 11.75 -36.35 8.71
CA GLN A 243 10.76 -36.66 7.67
C GLN A 243 11.41 -36.92 6.30
N PHE A 244 12.37 -36.08 5.92
CA PHE A 244 13.08 -36.21 4.65
C PHE A 244 13.93 -37.48 4.61
N LYS A 245 14.62 -37.82 5.70
CA LYS A 245 15.38 -39.07 5.84
C LYS A 245 14.47 -40.28 5.67
N GLU A 246 13.31 -40.30 6.33
CA GLU A 246 12.34 -41.39 6.23
C GLU A 246 11.82 -41.55 4.79
N TYR A 247 11.48 -40.45 4.12
CA TYR A 247 11.02 -40.49 2.73
C TYR A 247 12.06 -41.08 1.77
N LEU A 248 13.33 -40.70 1.94
CA LEU A 248 14.42 -41.21 1.10
C LEU A 248 14.77 -42.67 1.41
N ARG A 249 14.69 -43.08 2.69
CA ARG A 249 14.83 -44.49 3.10
C ARG A 249 13.76 -45.37 2.45
N GLN A 250 12.51 -44.93 2.45
CA GLN A 250 11.41 -45.63 1.78
C GLN A 250 11.59 -45.72 0.26
N SER A 251 12.34 -44.78 -0.31
CA SER A 251 12.71 -44.76 -1.73
C SER A 251 14.00 -45.55 -2.04
N ASN A 252 14.51 -46.36 -1.10
CA ASN A 252 15.75 -47.14 -1.22
C ASN A 252 17.01 -46.32 -1.56
N VAL A 253 17.09 -45.08 -1.10
CA VAL A 253 18.32 -44.27 -1.22
C VAL A 253 19.34 -44.70 -0.17
N ASP A 254 20.62 -44.72 -0.55
CA ASP A 254 21.72 -45.12 0.34
C ASP A 254 21.78 -44.26 1.62
N PRO A 255 21.88 -44.87 2.82
CA PRO A 255 21.89 -44.13 4.09
C PRO A 255 23.02 -43.09 4.22
N ASN A 256 24.21 -43.35 3.68
CA ASN A 256 25.32 -42.39 3.75
C ASN A 256 25.06 -41.19 2.83
N LEU A 257 24.41 -41.44 1.68
CA LEU A 257 24.00 -40.39 0.75
C LEU A 257 22.89 -39.52 1.35
N ILE A 258 21.96 -40.11 2.10
CA ILE A 258 20.90 -39.39 2.83
C ILE A 258 21.50 -38.41 3.85
N GLU A 259 22.46 -38.85 4.66
CA GLU A 259 23.12 -37.96 5.64
C GLU A 259 23.84 -36.78 4.94
N ASN A 260 24.50 -37.05 3.81
CA ASN A 260 25.14 -36.00 3.00
C ASN A 260 24.10 -35.00 2.46
N TYR A 261 22.95 -35.46 1.97
CA TYR A 261 21.89 -34.56 1.52
C TYR A 261 21.33 -33.70 2.65
N CYS A 262 21.13 -34.27 3.84
CA CYS A 262 20.70 -33.49 5.00
C CYS A 262 21.73 -32.42 5.40
N LEU A 263 23.03 -32.73 5.39
CA LEU A 263 24.07 -31.75 5.66
C LEU A 263 24.05 -30.60 4.63
N LYS A 264 24.00 -30.92 3.35
CA LYS A 264 23.95 -29.93 2.26
C LYS A 264 22.70 -29.08 2.28
N LEU A 265 21.54 -29.65 2.65
CA LEU A 265 20.27 -28.94 2.69
C LEU A 265 20.29 -27.73 3.64
N PHE A 266 21.08 -27.81 4.71
CA PHE A 266 21.18 -26.77 5.74
C PHE A 266 22.54 -26.07 5.78
N GLU A 267 23.44 -26.34 4.83
CA GLU A 267 24.77 -25.73 4.75
C GLU A 267 24.69 -24.20 4.59
N ASN A 268 23.74 -23.71 3.77
CA ASN A 268 23.50 -22.29 3.52
C ASN A 268 22.27 -21.76 4.27
N ASN A 269 22.09 -22.18 5.53
CA ASN A 269 20.95 -21.77 6.34
C ASN A 269 21.05 -20.28 6.74
N PRO A 270 20.12 -19.40 6.32
CA PRO A 270 20.20 -17.97 6.61
C PRO A 270 20.06 -17.65 8.11
N TYR A 271 19.51 -18.57 8.92
CA TYR A 271 19.43 -18.41 10.37
C TYR A 271 20.78 -18.51 11.07
N ALA A 272 21.78 -19.18 10.47
CA ALA A 272 23.13 -19.24 11.03
C ALA A 272 23.77 -17.84 11.09
N GLU A 273 23.54 -17.02 10.06
CA GLU A 273 24.00 -15.63 10.04
C GLU A 273 23.25 -14.77 11.06
N CYS A 274 21.95 -14.98 11.23
CA CYS A 274 21.20 -14.35 12.33
C CYS A 274 21.79 -14.72 13.69
N ASP A 275 22.20 -15.98 13.87
CA ASP A 275 22.82 -16.42 15.11
C ASP A 275 24.16 -15.71 15.37
N ASN A 276 24.96 -15.57 14.32
CA ASN A 276 26.26 -14.91 14.37
C ASN A 276 26.14 -13.42 14.69
N HIS A 277 25.11 -12.75 14.15
CA HIS A 277 25.01 -11.28 14.17
C HIS A 277 23.94 -10.71 15.09
N LEU A 278 22.94 -11.47 15.53
CA LEU A 278 21.75 -10.94 16.22
C LEU A 278 21.40 -11.65 17.54
N MET A 279 22.18 -12.66 17.96
CA MET A 279 21.84 -13.46 19.15
C MET A 279 21.78 -12.69 20.44
N THR A 280 22.70 -11.75 20.65
CA THR A 280 22.80 -11.00 21.90
C THR A 280 22.45 -9.54 21.68
N ASP A 281 21.98 -8.87 22.73
CA ASP A 281 21.69 -7.43 22.71
C ASP A 281 22.85 -6.60 22.14
N TYR A 282 24.07 -6.95 22.59
CA TYR A 282 25.30 -6.35 22.10
C TYR A 282 25.49 -6.52 20.59
N LYS A 283 25.35 -7.76 20.09
CA LYS A 283 25.53 -8.06 18.66
C LYS A 283 24.47 -7.35 17.81
N ARG A 284 23.20 -7.33 18.26
CA ARG A 284 22.12 -6.57 17.62
C ARG A 284 22.46 -5.09 17.50
N LYS A 285 22.86 -4.44 18.59
CA LYS A 285 23.23 -3.02 18.58
C LYS A 285 24.41 -2.71 17.67
N GLN A 286 25.44 -3.58 17.64
CA GLN A 286 26.54 -3.45 16.68
C GLN A 286 26.04 -3.56 15.24
N PHE A 287 25.17 -4.54 14.96
CA PHE A 287 24.59 -4.71 13.64
C PHE A 287 23.76 -3.50 13.23
N TYR A 288 22.96 -2.93 14.14
CA TYR A 288 22.14 -1.75 13.87
C TYR A 288 22.99 -0.53 13.50
N LYS A 289 24.05 -0.25 14.25
CA LYS A 289 24.96 0.88 13.95
C LYS A 289 25.64 0.75 12.60
N LYS A 290 25.93 -0.48 12.18
CA LYS A 290 26.60 -0.76 10.90
C LYS A 290 25.65 -0.66 9.71
N ASN A 291 24.43 -1.16 9.85
CA ASN A 291 23.54 -1.40 8.70
C ASN A 291 22.35 -0.45 8.63
N PHE A 292 22.05 0.29 9.71
CA PHE A 292 20.95 1.24 9.78
C PHE A 292 21.45 2.61 10.21
N ASP A 293 20.65 3.65 9.94
CA ASP A 293 20.82 4.99 10.48
C ASP A 293 20.41 5.08 11.96
N TYR A 294 20.92 4.13 12.75
CA TYR A 294 20.63 3.98 14.17
C TYR A 294 21.36 5.05 15.00
N VAL A 295 20.63 5.62 15.97
CA VAL A 295 21.17 6.56 16.96
C VAL A 295 20.99 5.95 18.33
N ASP A 296 22.10 5.81 19.06
CA ASP A 296 22.08 5.24 20.41
C ASP A 296 21.24 6.09 21.38
N PRO A 297 20.42 5.47 22.22
CA PRO A 297 19.90 6.12 23.41
C PRO A 297 21.05 6.52 24.34
N VAL A 298 21.03 7.78 24.79
CA VAL A 298 21.93 8.29 25.83
C VAL A 298 21.29 8.02 27.18
N LYS A 299 22.08 7.47 28.11
CA LYS A 299 21.68 7.25 29.50
C LYS A 299 22.25 8.38 30.35
N GLU A 300 21.42 8.93 31.21
CA GLU A 300 21.78 9.93 32.20
C GLU A 300 21.39 9.40 33.58
N ASP A 301 22.39 9.33 34.47
CA ASP A 301 22.19 8.89 35.85
C ASP A 301 21.42 9.98 36.62
N ILE A 302 20.30 9.61 37.23
CA ILE A 302 19.55 10.49 38.13
C ILE A 302 20.13 10.37 39.54
N ASP A 303 20.23 9.14 40.04
CA ASP A 303 20.89 8.82 41.30
C ASP A 303 21.77 7.58 41.15
N LYS A 304 23.08 7.77 41.34
CA LYS A 304 24.09 6.70 41.26
C LYS A 304 24.00 5.73 42.44
N ASN A 305 23.44 6.16 43.58
CA ASN A 305 23.32 5.33 44.77
C ASN A 305 22.12 4.37 44.66
N GLU A 306 21.02 4.84 44.07
CA GLU A 306 19.81 4.03 43.83
C GLU A 306 19.80 3.35 42.46
N ASN A 307 20.85 3.54 41.65
CA ASN A 307 20.99 2.99 40.31
C ASN A 307 19.81 3.39 39.39
N THR A 308 19.29 4.60 39.58
CA THR A 308 18.19 5.16 38.80
C THR A 308 18.73 6.02 37.67
N PHE A 309 18.24 5.77 36.46
CA PHE A 309 18.66 6.48 35.25
C PHE A 309 17.44 6.78 34.38
N PHE A 310 17.54 7.82 33.55
CA PHE A 310 16.66 7.96 32.39
C PHE A 310 17.46 7.78 31.11
N ALA A 311 16.77 7.35 30.05
CA ALA A 311 17.37 7.23 28.74
C ALA A 311 16.54 8.02 27.73
N TYR A 312 17.22 8.68 26.78
CA TYR A 312 16.57 9.40 25.70
C TYR A 312 17.36 9.24 24.40
N VAL A 313 16.69 9.36 23.26
CA VAL A 313 17.35 9.37 21.95
C VAL A 313 17.62 10.83 21.56
N PRO A 314 18.88 11.24 21.30
CA PRO A 314 19.21 12.62 20.98
C PRO A 314 18.57 13.09 19.67
N ILE A 315 17.60 14.01 19.77
CA ILE A 315 16.83 14.53 18.62
C ILE A 315 17.75 15.10 17.54
N LEU A 316 18.80 15.84 17.93
CA LEU A 316 19.71 16.46 16.97
C LEU A 316 20.47 15.43 16.13
N GLU A 317 20.97 14.36 16.75
CA GLU A 317 21.67 13.30 16.03
C GLU A 317 20.71 12.49 15.15
N THR A 318 19.50 12.23 15.63
CA THR A 318 18.43 11.62 14.82
C THR A 318 18.11 12.45 13.59
N LEU A 319 17.95 13.77 13.74
CA LEU A 319 17.69 14.66 12.61
C LEU A 319 18.84 14.68 11.61
N LYS A 320 20.10 14.73 12.07
CA LYS A 320 21.27 14.65 11.17
C LYS A 320 21.25 13.39 10.31
N LYS A 321 20.89 12.25 10.91
CA LYS A 321 20.75 10.96 10.21
C LYS A 321 19.59 10.99 9.21
N VAL A 322 18.41 11.49 9.62
CA VAL A 322 17.24 11.63 8.73
C VAL A 322 17.55 12.54 7.53
N PHE A 323 18.21 13.67 7.76
CA PHE A 323 18.58 14.60 6.68
C PHE A 323 19.76 14.12 5.83
N ALA A 324 20.45 13.04 6.21
CA ALA A 324 21.44 12.40 5.33
C ALA A 324 20.78 11.60 4.20
N ASP A 325 19.55 11.09 4.41
CA ASP A 325 18.77 10.33 3.43
C ASP A 325 18.42 11.20 2.21
N ASN A 326 18.86 10.76 1.03
CA ASN A 326 18.63 11.46 -0.23
C ASN A 326 17.15 11.59 -0.59
N SER A 327 16.30 10.64 -0.19
CA SER A 327 14.85 10.73 -0.39
C SER A 327 14.24 11.88 0.40
N VAL A 328 14.73 12.12 1.62
CA VAL A 328 14.28 13.25 2.45
C VAL A 328 14.80 14.57 1.87
N LYS A 329 16.07 14.63 1.45
CA LYS A 329 16.63 15.83 0.78
C LYS A 329 15.85 16.21 -0.48
N ASN A 330 15.46 15.23 -1.28
CA ASN A 330 14.69 15.47 -2.50
C ASN A 330 13.32 16.08 -2.20
N GLU A 331 12.61 15.56 -1.19
CA GLU A 331 11.32 16.13 -0.75
C GLU A 331 11.47 17.56 -0.20
N LEU A 332 12.56 17.86 0.51
CA LEU A 332 12.83 19.22 0.99
C LEU A 332 13.15 20.19 -0.15
N ASN A 333 13.94 19.76 -1.14
CA ASN A 333 14.32 20.58 -2.28
C ASN A 333 13.14 20.93 -3.19
N LEU A 334 12.13 20.04 -3.31
CA LEU A 334 10.91 20.32 -4.07
C LEU A 334 10.14 21.55 -3.54
N ASN A 335 10.33 21.90 -2.27
CA ASN A 335 9.65 23.02 -1.61
C ASN A 335 10.56 24.28 -1.48
N ALA A 336 11.84 24.19 -1.85
CA ALA A 336 12.81 25.28 -1.66
C ALA A 336 12.69 26.40 -2.71
N ASP A 337 12.00 26.15 -3.84
CA ASP A 337 11.90 27.09 -4.97
C ASP A 337 10.83 28.19 -4.80
N ASN A 338 10.19 28.29 -3.63
CA ASN A 338 9.37 29.46 -3.28
C ASN A 338 10.29 30.67 -3.00
N LYS A 339 10.84 31.22 -4.08
CA LYS A 339 11.58 32.48 -4.08
C LYS A 339 10.75 33.54 -3.35
N PHE A 340 11.31 34.09 -2.28
CA PHE A 340 10.76 35.22 -1.55
C PHE A 340 10.33 36.31 -2.54
N LYS A 341 9.03 36.44 -2.76
CA LYS A 341 8.46 37.56 -3.50
C LYS A 341 8.40 38.74 -2.53
N ALA A 342 8.99 39.86 -2.92
CA ALA A 342 8.89 41.09 -2.13
C ALA A 342 7.41 41.42 -1.87
N ASN A 343 7.09 41.78 -0.62
CA ASN A 343 5.75 42.14 -0.12
C ASN A 343 4.72 41.00 -0.01
N ILE A 344 5.15 39.73 0.02
CA ILE A 344 4.25 38.60 0.32
C ILE A 344 4.75 37.89 1.58
N LEU A 345 3.85 37.74 2.57
CA LEU A 345 4.11 36.88 3.72
C LEU A 345 4.26 35.44 3.20
N THR A 346 5.41 34.84 3.50
CA THR A 346 5.75 33.48 3.07
C THR A 346 6.17 32.69 4.28
N ASP A 347 5.82 31.41 4.28
CA ASP A 347 6.28 30.49 5.31
C ASP A 347 7.80 30.36 5.24
N PHE A 348 8.43 30.06 6.38
CA PHE A 348 9.86 29.77 6.46
C PHE A 348 10.05 28.28 6.69
N TYR A 349 10.99 27.66 5.96
CA TYR A 349 11.06 26.20 5.85
C TYR A 349 12.35 25.58 6.39
N ASP A 350 13.39 26.39 6.61
CA ASP A 350 14.77 25.92 6.85
C ASP A 350 15.41 26.52 8.11
N GLY A 351 14.63 27.25 8.92
CA GLY A 351 15.13 27.93 10.10
C GLY A 351 16.11 29.07 9.82
N TYR A 352 16.31 29.49 8.56
CA TYR A 352 17.22 30.58 8.19
C TYR A 352 16.82 31.90 8.86
N VAL A 353 15.52 32.20 8.89
CA VAL A 353 14.96 33.38 9.56
C VAL A 353 15.36 33.37 11.03
N TYR A 354 15.26 32.21 11.69
CA TYR A 354 15.64 32.05 13.09
C TYR A 354 17.15 32.21 13.30
N LYS A 355 17.97 31.50 12.51
CA LYS A 355 19.44 31.57 12.57
C LYS A 355 19.97 32.98 12.35
N ASN A 356 19.29 33.79 11.54
CA ASN A 356 19.74 35.15 11.19
C ASN A 356 18.98 36.26 11.91
N ASN A 357 18.03 35.94 12.79
CA ASN A 357 17.30 36.93 13.56
C ASN A 357 18.23 37.61 14.57
N LYS A 358 18.55 38.89 14.32
CA LYS A 358 19.43 39.69 15.18
C LYS A 358 18.91 39.81 16.62
N PHE A 359 17.60 39.92 16.80
CA PHE A 359 16.99 40.04 18.13
C PHE A 359 17.23 38.78 18.96
N PHE A 360 17.01 37.59 18.40
CA PHE A 360 17.22 36.32 19.10
C PHE A 360 18.70 35.97 19.31
N LYS A 361 19.62 36.46 18.47
CA LYS A 361 21.07 36.37 18.72
C LYS A 361 21.48 37.17 19.95
N ASN A 362 20.91 38.37 20.10
CA ASN A 362 21.25 39.27 21.21
C ASN A 362 20.52 38.91 22.51
N ASN A 363 19.45 38.11 22.44
CA ASN A 363 18.62 37.73 23.59
C ASN A 363 18.46 36.19 23.64
N PRO A 364 19.46 35.43 24.10
CA PRO A 364 19.42 33.96 24.04
C PRO A 364 18.29 33.34 24.88
N ASN A 365 17.90 34.01 25.98
CA ASN A 365 16.88 33.55 26.93
C ASN A 365 15.45 33.98 26.57
N SER A 366 15.23 34.71 25.48
CA SER A 366 13.88 35.14 25.09
C SER A 366 13.03 33.96 24.65
N LEU A 367 11.76 33.92 25.07
CA LEU A 367 10.78 32.95 24.61
C LEU A 367 10.55 33.11 23.11
N LYS A 368 10.70 32.01 22.37
CA LYS A 368 10.52 31.98 20.92
C LYS A 368 9.20 31.28 20.62
N ILE A 369 8.26 32.03 20.06
CA ILE A 369 6.95 31.50 19.65
C ILE A 369 6.92 31.49 18.13
N ILE A 370 6.66 30.32 17.56
CA ILE A 370 6.33 30.15 16.14
C ILE A 370 4.81 30.09 16.07
N LEU A 371 4.20 31.01 15.31
CA LEU A 371 2.78 30.94 14.98
C LEU A 371 2.67 30.16 13.66
N TYR A 372 1.98 29.02 13.72
CA TYR A 372 1.62 28.21 12.56
C TYR A 372 0.22 28.58 12.08
#